data_AF-F4RDA2-F1
#
_entry.id   AF-F4RDA2-F1
#
_cell.length_a   1.000
_cell.length_b   1.000
_cell.length_c   1.000
_cell.angle_alpha   90.00
_cell.angle_beta   90.00
_cell.angle_gamma   90.00
#
_symmetry.space_group_name_H-M   'P 1'
#
loop_
_entity.id
_entity.type
_entity.pdbx_description
1 polymer ?
#
loop_
_entity_poly.entity_id
_entity_poly.type
_entity_poly.pdbx_seq_one_letter_code
_entity_poly.pdbx_strand_id
1 'polypeptide(L)'
;MATLVVYTVGQPLYIVGCRDMAARWVFRHIEVESNLVKRLMLAKYHDSWAYTETQGQTQAFERARANLYVAKMLRHFQNALKHLWHMPGCDNVRAKLQAIHVAARALQVPPPFVLHTVGQATFSEPEWIYCETAVDDDNKRYVHAYKFHTAQHESDPWKDLIHGFIHFAYQKSEENSLIAQLDCDGDGIISNLVCYPKLSHLGPVSEYTETVDKAFQHFKGEHECNKICNILALRQLDDV
;
A
#
# COMPACT_ATOMS: atom_id res chain seq x y z
N MET A 1 12.84 3.15 18.22
CA MET A 1 12.89 4.17 19.29
C MET A 1 11.46 4.67 19.47
N ALA A 2 10.93 4.65 20.70
CA ALA A 2 9.61 5.22 20.97
C ALA A 2 9.76 6.71 21.30
N THR A 3 8.80 7.52 20.86
CA THR A 3 8.78 8.96 21.14
C THR A 3 7.41 9.32 21.70
N LEU A 4 7.39 10.03 22.81
CA LEU A 4 6.17 10.57 23.38
C LEU A 4 5.74 11.81 22.58
N VAL A 5 4.46 11.86 22.20
CA VAL A 5 3.87 12.96 21.43
C VAL A 5 2.51 13.34 22.02
N VAL A 6 2.12 14.60 21.84
CA VAL A 6 0.74 15.04 22.05
C VAL A 6 0.02 14.97 20.71
N TYR A 7 -1.23 14.53 20.71
CA TYR A 7 -2.02 14.48 19.49
C TYR A 7 -3.48 14.83 19.77
N THR A 8 -4.16 15.33 18.75
CA THR A 8 -5.61 15.54 18.75
C THR A 8 -6.27 14.56 17.77
N VAL A 9 -7.52 14.19 18.06
CA VAL A 9 -8.27 13.20 17.29
C VAL A 9 -9.51 13.86 16.71
N GLY A 10 -9.67 13.76 15.39
CA GLY A 10 -10.83 14.24 14.67
C GLY A 10 -12.02 13.26 14.70
N GLN A 11 -13.10 13.66 14.04
CA GLN A 11 -14.29 12.83 13.87
C GLN A 11 -14.00 11.61 12.97
N PRO A 12 -14.80 10.52 13.11
CA PRO A 12 -14.72 9.38 12.20
C PRO A 12 -14.94 9.81 10.75
N LEU A 13 -14.16 9.24 9.84
CA LEU A 13 -14.22 9.49 8.40
C LEU A 13 -14.89 8.31 7.70
N TYR A 14 -15.61 8.63 6.62
CA TYR A 14 -16.15 7.64 5.71
C TYR A 14 -15.29 7.59 4.45
N ILE A 15 -14.55 6.49 4.26
CA ILE A 15 -13.70 6.29 3.07
C ILE A 15 -14.41 5.35 2.10
N VAL A 16 -14.74 5.86 0.91
CA VAL A 16 -15.49 5.09 -0.11
C VAL A 16 -14.56 4.14 -0.90
N GLY A 17 -15.12 2.97 -1.23
CA GLY A 17 -14.56 1.93 -2.10
C GLY A 17 -13.34 1.15 -1.57
N CYS A 18 -12.96 1.27 -0.30
CA CYS A 18 -11.81 0.55 0.26
C CYS A 18 -12.22 -0.80 0.83
N ARG A 19 -11.31 -1.79 0.86
CA ARG A 19 -11.56 -3.08 1.54
C ARG A 19 -11.98 -2.87 2.99
N ASP A 20 -11.31 -1.91 3.63
CA ASP A 20 -11.55 -1.50 5.00
C ASP A 20 -12.88 -0.71 5.14
N MET A 21 -13.84 -0.84 4.22
CA MET A 21 -15.22 -0.37 4.38
C MET A 21 -16.13 -1.34 5.10
N ALA A 22 -15.68 -2.58 5.35
CA ALA A 22 -16.46 -3.53 6.11
C ALA A 22 -16.94 -2.85 7.41
N ALA A 23 -18.21 -3.06 7.75
CA ALA A 23 -18.77 -2.57 9.01
C ALA A 23 -17.77 -2.93 10.10
N ARG A 24 -17.28 -1.93 10.86
CA ARG A 24 -16.34 -1.99 12.00
C ARG A 24 -14.92 -1.46 11.77
N TRP A 25 -14.52 -1.11 10.55
CA TRP A 25 -13.32 -0.28 10.35
C TRP A 25 -13.59 1.19 10.70
N VAL A 26 -12.64 1.80 11.40
CA VAL A 26 -12.69 3.20 11.83
C VAL A 26 -11.49 3.94 11.27
N PHE A 27 -11.76 5.12 10.71
CA PHE A 27 -10.78 6.04 10.17
C PHE A 27 -10.92 7.38 10.87
N ARG A 28 -9.81 8.01 11.26
CA ARG A 28 -9.84 9.35 11.87
C ARG A 28 -8.66 10.17 11.40
N HIS A 29 -8.87 11.47 11.23
CA HIS A 29 -7.75 12.39 11.21
C HIS A 29 -7.14 12.46 12.61
N ILE A 30 -5.82 12.40 12.69
CA ILE A 30 -5.08 12.74 13.89
C ILE A 30 -4.09 13.84 13.55
N GLU A 31 -4.01 14.84 14.42
CA GLU A 31 -2.99 15.87 14.34
C GLU A 31 -1.96 15.63 15.44
N VAL A 32 -0.70 15.42 15.07
CA VAL A 32 0.37 15.10 16.02
C VAL A 32 1.27 16.32 16.18
N GLU A 33 1.43 16.77 17.42
CA GLU A 33 2.34 17.86 17.79
C GLU A 33 3.79 17.34 17.86
N SER A 34 4.38 17.12 16.69
CA SER A 34 5.76 16.64 16.57
C SER A 34 6.39 17.09 15.26
N ASN A 35 7.71 17.29 15.27
CA ASN A 35 8.50 17.50 14.06
C ASN A 35 8.84 16.19 13.32
N LEU A 36 8.52 15.04 13.91
CA LEU A 36 8.82 13.72 13.35
C LEU A 36 7.82 13.26 12.30
N VAL A 37 6.59 13.76 12.36
CA VAL A 37 5.48 13.34 11.50
C VAL A 37 4.87 14.54 10.80
N LYS A 38 4.23 14.32 9.66
CA LYS A 38 3.37 15.34 9.05
C LYS A 38 2.28 15.70 10.07
N ARG A 39 1.94 16.99 10.16
CA ARG A 39 0.94 17.48 11.12
C ARG A 39 -0.35 16.68 11.05
N LEU A 40 -0.87 16.44 9.84
CA LEU A 40 -2.09 15.67 9.62
C LEU A 40 -1.79 14.23 9.17
N MET A 41 -2.37 13.27 9.88
CA MET A 41 -2.27 11.84 9.59
C MET A 41 -3.66 11.17 9.61
N LEU A 42 -3.74 9.98 9.02
CA LEU A 42 -4.91 9.12 9.04
C LEU A 42 -4.67 7.93 9.96
N ALA A 43 -5.40 7.89 11.08
CA ALA A 43 -5.49 6.74 11.95
C ALA A 43 -6.46 5.70 11.37
N LYS A 44 -6.09 4.42 11.42
CA LYS A 44 -6.91 3.28 10.99
C LYS A 44 -6.86 2.16 12.00
N TYR A 45 -8.02 1.65 12.36
CA TYR A 45 -8.15 0.47 13.21
C TYR A 45 -9.50 -0.18 12.97
N HIS A 46 -9.60 -1.46 13.32
CA HIS A 46 -10.87 -2.15 13.39
C HIS A 46 -11.36 -2.13 14.84
N ASP A 47 -12.64 -1.89 15.07
CA ASP A 47 -13.16 -1.77 16.45
C ASP A 47 -12.94 -3.06 17.28
N SER A 48 -12.82 -4.23 16.62
CA SER A 48 -12.61 -5.50 17.29
C SER A 48 -11.24 -5.60 17.96
N TRP A 49 -10.29 -4.76 17.55
CA TRP A 49 -8.93 -4.75 18.08
C TRP A 49 -8.91 -4.37 19.57
N ALA A 50 -9.86 -3.55 20.03
CA ALA A 50 -10.02 -3.19 21.44
C ALA A 50 -10.37 -4.40 22.33
N TYR A 51 -10.86 -5.48 21.76
CA TYR A 51 -11.23 -6.70 22.47
C TYR A 51 -10.20 -7.82 22.29
N THR A 52 -9.07 -7.53 21.65
CA THR A 52 -7.96 -8.48 21.56
C THR A 52 -7.08 -8.38 22.80
N GLU A 53 -6.40 -9.47 23.16
CA GLU A 53 -5.46 -9.49 24.30
C GLU A 53 -4.38 -8.42 24.17
N THR A 54 -3.95 -8.13 22.94
CA THR A 54 -2.90 -7.15 22.65
C THR A 54 -3.43 -5.75 22.33
N GLN A 55 -4.73 -5.50 22.50
CA GLN A 55 -5.35 -4.18 22.27
C GLN A 55 -5.00 -3.60 20.88
N GLY A 56 -4.92 -4.46 19.86
CA GLY A 56 -4.60 -4.08 18.47
C GLY A 56 -3.12 -3.99 18.12
N GLN A 57 -2.20 -4.24 19.07
CA GLN A 57 -0.76 -4.10 18.85
C GLN A 57 -0.29 -4.90 17.65
N THR A 58 -0.58 -6.20 17.66
CA THR A 58 -0.16 -7.12 16.60
C THR A 58 -0.63 -6.65 15.23
N GLN A 59 -1.90 -6.25 15.13
CA GLN A 59 -2.52 -5.86 13.87
C GLN A 59 -2.00 -4.51 13.36
N ALA A 60 -1.79 -3.53 14.25
CA ALA A 60 -1.20 -2.24 13.90
C ALA A 60 0.24 -2.41 13.38
N PHE A 61 1.04 -3.26 14.04
CA PHE A 61 2.41 -3.56 13.58
C PHE A 61 2.44 -4.34 12.28
N GLU A 62 1.54 -5.30 12.05
CA GLU A 62 1.46 -6.01 10.77
C GLU A 62 1.14 -5.05 9.61
N ARG A 63 0.23 -4.09 9.82
CA ARG A 63 -0.04 -3.05 8.81
C ARG A 63 1.15 -2.14 8.55
N ALA A 64 1.87 -1.76 9.60
CA ALA A 64 3.11 -0.99 9.45
C ALA A 64 4.19 -1.79 8.70
N ARG A 65 4.36 -3.07 9.01
CA ARG A 65 5.29 -3.99 8.32
C ARG A 65 4.94 -4.14 6.84
N ALA A 66 3.66 -4.32 6.51
CA ALA A 66 3.18 -4.37 5.13
C ALA A 66 3.54 -3.10 4.35
N ASN A 67 3.34 -1.92 4.93
CA ASN A 67 3.71 -0.65 4.30
C ASN A 67 5.22 -0.52 4.10
N LEU A 68 6.03 -0.86 5.12
CA LEU A 68 7.49 -0.86 5.01
C LEU A 68 7.99 -1.86 3.95
N TYR A 69 7.34 -3.02 3.83
CA TYR A 69 7.62 -4.01 2.80
C TYR A 69 7.36 -3.43 1.40
N VAL A 70 6.21 -2.81 1.18
CA VAL A 70 5.92 -2.21 -0.14
C VAL A 70 6.85 -1.04 -0.44
N ALA A 71 7.19 -0.20 0.53
CA ALA A 71 8.20 0.85 0.37
C ALA A 71 9.58 0.28 -0.02
N LYS A 72 9.95 -0.88 0.53
CA LYS A 72 11.17 -1.62 0.12
C LYS A 72 11.04 -2.15 -1.31
N MET A 73 9.92 -2.77 -1.67
CA MET A 73 9.69 -3.27 -3.04
C MET A 73 9.70 -2.14 -4.07
N LEU A 74 9.15 -0.98 -3.75
CA LEU A 74 9.16 0.19 -4.63
C LEU A 74 10.60 0.65 -4.93
N ARG A 75 11.47 0.67 -3.92
CA ARG A 75 12.90 0.94 -4.13
C ARG A 75 13.56 -0.10 -5.02
N HIS A 76 13.24 -1.39 -4.86
CA HIS A 76 13.76 -2.44 -5.75
C HIS A 76 13.27 -2.27 -7.19
N PHE A 77 12.00 -1.92 -7.39
CA PHE A 77 11.42 -1.61 -8.69
C PHE A 77 12.11 -0.41 -9.36
N GLN A 78 12.25 0.70 -8.63
CA GLN A 78 12.96 1.89 -9.11
C GLN A 78 14.41 1.57 -9.51
N ASN A 79 15.09 0.74 -8.72
CA ASN A 79 16.45 0.30 -9.02
C ASN A 79 16.50 -0.64 -10.24
N ALA A 80 15.53 -1.55 -10.40
CA ALA A 80 15.44 -2.41 -11.57
C ALA A 80 15.30 -1.57 -12.86
N LEU A 81 14.43 -0.55 -12.85
CA LEU A 81 14.32 0.40 -13.96
C LEU A 81 15.62 1.17 -14.20
N LYS A 82 16.33 1.56 -13.12
CA LYS A 82 17.66 2.18 -13.20
C LYS A 82 18.73 1.23 -13.78
N HIS A 83 18.59 -0.08 -13.72
CA HIS A 83 19.59 -0.94 -14.34
C HIS A 83 19.45 -0.98 -15.87
N LEU A 84 18.23 -0.83 -16.38
CA LEU A 84 17.94 -0.99 -17.81
C LEU A 84 18.59 0.07 -18.71
N TRP A 85 18.58 1.35 -18.34
CA TRP A 85 19.21 2.42 -19.13
C TRP A 85 20.75 2.42 -19.09
N HIS A 86 21.38 1.63 -18.20
CA HIS A 86 22.82 1.44 -18.13
C HIS A 86 23.28 0.21 -18.93
N MET A 87 22.36 -0.57 -19.51
CA MET A 87 22.71 -1.73 -20.30
C MET A 87 23.33 -1.33 -21.65
N PRO A 88 24.40 -2.01 -22.10
CA PRO A 88 24.96 -1.82 -23.43
C PRO A 88 23.91 -2.10 -24.52
N GLY A 89 23.90 -1.30 -25.59
CA GLY A 89 23.01 -1.49 -26.75
C GLY A 89 21.63 -0.81 -26.65
N CYS A 90 21.35 -0.08 -25.57
CA CYS A 90 20.08 0.63 -25.37
C CYS A 90 20.10 2.11 -25.84
N ASP A 91 21.09 2.55 -26.63
CA ASP A 91 21.30 3.97 -26.95
C ASP A 91 20.08 4.66 -27.56
N ASN A 92 19.39 3.96 -28.47
CA ASN A 92 18.21 4.47 -29.17
C ASN A 92 16.96 4.60 -28.27
N VAL A 93 16.94 3.94 -27.11
CA VAL A 93 15.81 3.95 -26.16
C VAL A 93 16.17 4.53 -24.80
N ARG A 94 17.43 4.93 -24.60
CA ARG A 94 17.98 5.37 -23.31
C ARG A 94 17.21 6.53 -22.71
N ALA A 95 16.89 7.55 -23.52
CA ALA A 95 16.13 8.72 -23.06
C ALA A 95 14.72 8.34 -22.55
N LYS A 96 14.08 7.35 -23.21
CA LYS A 96 12.77 6.85 -22.77
C LYS A 96 12.87 6.09 -21.45
N LEU A 97 13.87 5.21 -21.31
CA LEU A 97 14.11 4.47 -20.07
C LEU A 97 14.48 5.42 -18.91
N GLN A 98 15.26 6.46 -19.19
CA GLN A 98 15.56 7.54 -18.25
C GLN A 98 14.29 8.22 -17.74
N ALA A 99 13.41 8.65 -18.66
CA ALA A 99 12.17 9.32 -18.31
C ALA A 99 11.28 8.43 -17.43
N ILE A 100 11.18 7.14 -17.74
CA ILE A 100 10.44 6.16 -16.94
C ILE A 100 11.04 6.03 -15.54
N HIS A 101 12.38 5.92 -15.42
CA HIS A 101 13.04 5.85 -14.12
C HIS A 101 12.79 7.12 -13.29
N VAL A 102 12.89 8.31 -13.91
CA VAL A 102 12.64 9.59 -13.24
C VAL A 102 11.19 9.67 -12.74
N ALA A 103 10.22 9.27 -13.56
CA ALA A 103 8.82 9.22 -13.13
C ALA A 103 8.62 8.20 -11.99
N ALA A 104 9.20 7.00 -12.10
CA ALA A 104 9.12 5.99 -11.04
C ALA A 104 9.74 6.47 -9.72
N ARG A 105 10.75 7.35 -9.75
CA ARG A 105 11.38 7.95 -8.57
C ARG A 105 10.51 8.96 -7.83
N ALA A 106 9.52 9.55 -8.51
CA ALA A 106 8.53 10.41 -7.87
C ALA A 106 7.58 9.61 -6.97
N LEU A 107 7.28 8.36 -7.35
CA LEU A 107 6.46 7.47 -6.53
C LEU A 107 7.10 7.22 -5.15
N GLN A 108 6.31 7.41 -4.10
CA GLN A 108 6.76 7.29 -2.71
C GLN A 108 5.70 6.60 -1.86
N VAL A 109 6.12 5.69 -1.00
CA VAL A 109 5.28 5.19 0.10
C VAL A 109 5.75 5.91 1.37
N PRO A 110 4.93 6.79 1.96
CA PRO A 110 5.28 7.47 3.20
C PRO A 110 5.57 6.50 4.34
N PRO A 111 6.43 6.88 5.30
CA PRO A 111 6.64 6.07 6.49
C PRO A 111 5.33 5.84 7.24
N PRO A 112 5.00 4.59 7.62
CA PRO A 112 3.90 4.32 8.53
C PRO A 112 4.33 4.59 9.97
N PHE A 113 3.35 4.85 10.83
CA PHE A 113 3.55 4.99 12.27
C PHE A 113 2.57 4.09 13.02
N VAL A 114 2.96 3.71 14.22
CA VAL A 114 2.09 3.01 15.17
C VAL A 114 2.02 3.89 16.41
N LEU A 115 0.82 4.30 16.77
CA LEU A 115 0.54 5.08 17.96
C LEU A 115 0.12 4.14 19.09
N HIS A 116 0.76 4.27 20.24
CA HIS A 116 0.33 3.63 21.48
C HIS A 116 -0.24 4.72 22.39
N THR A 117 -1.54 4.66 22.67
CA THR A 117 -2.26 5.70 23.39
C THR A 117 -2.09 5.54 24.89
N VAL A 118 -1.69 6.60 25.60
CA VAL A 118 -1.67 6.61 27.07
C VAL A 118 -3.05 7.04 27.55
N GLY A 119 -3.94 6.07 27.71
CA GLY A 119 -5.37 6.28 27.95
C GLY A 119 -6.20 6.21 26.66
N GLN A 120 -7.47 5.84 26.80
CA GLN A 120 -8.40 5.72 25.68
C GLN A 120 -9.32 6.94 25.61
N ALA A 121 -9.55 7.50 24.42
CA ALA A 121 -10.57 8.55 24.25
C ALA A 121 -11.98 7.97 24.49
N THR A 122 -12.19 6.69 24.20
CA THR A 122 -13.40 5.92 24.51
C THR A 122 -13.04 4.46 24.84
N PHE A 123 -13.80 3.79 25.71
CA PHE A 123 -13.57 2.38 26.10
C PHE A 123 -13.62 1.36 24.94
N SER A 124 -14.08 1.79 23.76
CA SER A 124 -14.23 0.97 22.56
C SER A 124 -13.06 1.07 21.57
N GLU A 125 -12.05 1.90 21.85
CA GLU A 125 -10.91 2.11 20.94
C GLU A 125 -9.68 1.31 21.38
N PRO A 126 -8.95 0.67 20.45
CA PRO A 126 -7.74 -0.05 20.77
C PRO A 126 -6.63 0.91 21.22
N GLU A 127 -5.76 0.45 22.12
CA GLU A 127 -4.59 1.23 22.55
C GLU A 127 -3.53 1.39 21.46
N TRP A 128 -3.50 0.46 20.51
CA TRP A 128 -2.53 0.46 19.41
C TRP A 128 -3.23 0.75 18.08
N ILE A 129 -2.85 1.87 17.48
CA ILE A 129 -3.48 2.40 16.27
C ILE A 129 -2.44 2.53 15.16
N TYR A 130 -2.79 2.06 13.96
CA TYR A 130 -1.98 2.27 12.77
C TYR A 130 -2.23 3.66 12.20
N CYS A 131 -1.17 4.38 11.85
CA CYS A 131 -1.25 5.73 11.33
C CYS A 131 -0.45 5.84 10.02
N GLU A 132 -1.06 6.47 9.01
CA GLU A 132 -0.41 6.78 7.73
C GLU A 132 -0.57 8.26 7.38
N THR A 133 0.10 8.71 6.32
CA THR A 133 -0.11 10.06 5.78
C THR A 133 -1.57 10.22 5.36
N ALA A 134 -2.17 11.37 5.67
CA ALA A 134 -3.54 11.65 5.27
C ALA A 134 -3.71 11.61 3.74
N VAL A 135 -4.89 11.20 3.31
CA VAL A 135 -5.26 11.10 1.90
C VAL A 135 -5.59 12.51 1.40
N ASP A 136 -4.98 12.94 0.30
CA ASP A 136 -5.33 14.20 -0.38
C ASP A 136 -6.66 14.06 -1.15
N ASP A 137 -7.34 15.16 -1.46
CA ASP A 137 -8.62 15.15 -2.18
C ASP A 137 -8.46 14.75 -3.65
N ASP A 138 -7.26 14.86 -4.22
CA ASP A 138 -6.92 14.48 -5.61
C ASP A 138 -6.51 13.00 -5.76
N ASN A 139 -6.53 12.24 -4.65
CA ASN A 139 -5.98 10.91 -4.57
C ASN A 139 -6.82 9.91 -5.37
N LYS A 140 -6.17 9.14 -6.26
CA LYS A 140 -6.84 8.20 -7.15
C LYS A 140 -6.57 6.78 -6.73
N ARG A 141 -7.61 5.95 -6.73
CA ARG A 141 -7.47 4.51 -6.55
C ARG A 141 -7.10 3.83 -7.85
N TYR A 142 -5.96 3.15 -7.86
CA TYR A 142 -5.49 2.42 -9.05
C TYR A 142 -5.92 0.95 -9.03
N VAL A 143 -5.95 0.34 -7.86
CA VAL A 143 -6.31 -1.07 -7.68
C VAL A 143 -7.23 -1.22 -6.47
N HIS A 144 -8.28 -2.03 -6.62
CA HIS A 144 -9.12 -2.48 -5.51
C HIS A 144 -8.81 -3.94 -5.17
N ALA A 145 -9.14 -4.34 -3.93
CA ALA A 145 -8.78 -5.65 -3.37
C ALA A 145 -9.10 -6.87 -4.25
N TYR A 146 -10.08 -6.77 -5.16
CA TYR A 146 -10.50 -7.83 -6.08
C TYR A 146 -10.74 -7.31 -7.50
N LYS A 147 -10.15 -6.15 -7.84
CA LYS A 147 -10.29 -5.56 -9.17
C LYS A 147 -8.95 -4.97 -9.59
N PHE A 148 -8.23 -5.72 -10.40
CA PHE A 148 -6.86 -5.42 -10.85
C PHE A 148 -6.82 -4.88 -12.28
N HIS A 149 -7.95 -4.93 -12.98
CA HIS A 149 -8.18 -4.16 -14.20
C HIS A 149 -8.78 -2.78 -13.84
N THR A 150 -8.30 -1.72 -14.49
CA THR A 150 -8.89 -0.38 -14.31
C THR A 150 -9.10 0.28 -15.66
N ALA A 151 -10.36 0.64 -15.93
CA ALA A 151 -10.80 1.46 -17.06
C ALA A 151 -10.37 2.94 -16.89
N GLN A 152 -9.15 3.18 -16.39
CA GLN A 152 -8.62 4.53 -16.22
C GLN A 152 -8.09 5.07 -17.55
N HIS A 153 -8.30 6.38 -17.74
CA HIS A 153 -7.90 7.15 -18.91
C HIS A 153 -6.41 6.97 -19.26
N GLU A 154 -6.10 6.88 -20.55
CA GLU A 154 -4.73 6.73 -21.07
C GLU A 154 -3.77 7.86 -20.67
N SER A 155 -4.30 9.00 -20.21
CA SER A 155 -3.54 10.18 -19.82
C SER A 155 -3.00 10.14 -18.39
N ASP A 156 -3.31 9.12 -17.59
CA ASP A 156 -2.84 9.06 -16.20
C ASP A 156 -1.34 8.69 -16.13
N PRO A 157 -0.48 9.57 -15.55
CA PRO A 157 0.96 9.37 -15.57
C PRO A 157 1.43 8.17 -14.73
N TRP A 158 0.64 7.76 -13.71
CA TRP A 158 1.05 6.73 -12.77
C TRP A 158 0.53 5.34 -13.14
N LYS A 159 -0.52 5.23 -13.95
CA LYS A 159 -1.20 3.96 -14.27
C LYS A 159 -0.23 2.85 -14.63
N ASP A 160 0.60 3.07 -15.65
CA ASP A 160 1.51 2.02 -16.11
C ASP A 160 2.59 1.66 -15.08
N LEU A 161 3.09 2.67 -14.36
CA LEU A 161 4.11 2.48 -13.32
C LEU A 161 3.56 1.70 -12.12
N ILE A 162 2.35 2.03 -11.67
CA ILE A 162 1.70 1.38 -10.54
C ILE A 162 1.38 -0.07 -10.87
N HIS A 163 0.73 -0.35 -12.00
CA HIS A 163 0.40 -1.72 -12.38
C HIS A 163 1.66 -2.56 -12.63
N GLY A 164 2.69 -1.98 -13.27
CA GLY A 164 3.98 -2.63 -13.44
C GLY A 164 4.72 -2.88 -12.11
N PHE A 165 4.59 -1.95 -11.16
CA PHE A 165 5.15 -2.10 -9.82
C PHE A 165 4.47 -3.23 -9.04
N ILE A 166 3.14 -3.33 -9.07
CA ILE A 166 2.40 -4.41 -8.40
C ILE A 166 2.84 -5.78 -8.95
N HIS A 167 2.92 -5.91 -10.28
CA HIS A 167 3.40 -7.15 -10.92
C HIS A 167 4.85 -7.46 -10.59
N PHE A 168 5.72 -6.44 -10.59
CA PHE A 168 7.11 -6.59 -10.17
C PHE A 168 7.21 -7.10 -8.73
N ALA A 169 6.48 -6.48 -7.79
CA ALA A 169 6.50 -6.87 -6.39
C ALA A 169 5.99 -8.31 -6.21
N TYR A 170 4.92 -8.66 -6.91
CA TYR A 170 4.36 -10.02 -6.93
C TYR A 170 5.40 -11.06 -7.37
N GLN A 171 6.05 -10.85 -8.52
CA GLN A 171 7.08 -11.78 -9.01
C GLN A 171 8.35 -11.77 -8.19
N LYS A 172 8.78 -10.60 -7.71
CA LYS A 172 9.97 -10.45 -6.86
C LYS A 172 9.81 -11.16 -5.52
N SER A 173 8.56 -11.29 -5.05
CA SER A 173 8.20 -12.06 -3.87
C SER A 173 8.02 -13.56 -4.12
N GLU A 174 8.26 -14.04 -5.34
CA GLU A 174 7.96 -15.41 -5.77
C GLU A 174 6.48 -15.77 -5.54
N GLU A 175 5.58 -14.83 -5.86
CA GLU A 175 4.13 -15.01 -5.72
C GLU A 175 3.68 -15.18 -4.25
N ASN A 176 4.47 -14.73 -3.29
CA ASN A 176 4.15 -14.83 -1.85
C ASN A 176 3.57 -13.54 -1.27
N SER A 177 3.53 -12.44 -2.03
CA SER A 177 2.96 -11.17 -1.58
C SER A 177 2.24 -10.46 -2.71
N LEU A 178 1.09 -9.87 -2.40
CA LEU A 178 0.27 -9.15 -3.37
C LEU A 178 -0.15 -7.80 -2.80
N ILE A 179 0.14 -6.73 -3.55
CA ILE A 179 -0.40 -5.40 -3.28
C ILE A 179 -1.81 -5.36 -3.89
N ALA A 180 -2.82 -5.51 -3.04
CA ALA A 180 -4.21 -5.67 -3.44
C ALA A 180 -4.99 -4.35 -3.45
N GLN A 181 -4.47 -3.30 -2.82
CA GLN A 181 -5.09 -1.98 -2.87
C GLN A 181 -4.00 -0.93 -2.70
N LEU A 182 -4.09 0.13 -3.49
CA LEU A 182 -3.34 1.35 -3.24
C LEU A 182 -4.03 2.53 -3.93
N ASP A 183 -3.91 3.67 -3.28
CA ASP A 183 -4.28 4.98 -3.82
C ASP A 183 -2.98 5.75 -4.08
N CYS A 184 -2.98 6.66 -5.05
CA CYS A 184 -1.85 7.54 -5.35
C CYS A 184 -2.34 8.93 -5.79
N ASP A 185 -1.73 9.98 -5.25
CA ASP A 185 -2.05 11.38 -5.58
C ASP A 185 -1.30 11.89 -6.82
N GLY A 186 -1.55 13.15 -7.20
CA GLY A 186 -0.90 13.80 -8.34
C GLY A 186 0.61 13.89 -8.22
N ASP A 187 1.16 13.91 -7.00
CA ASP A 187 2.59 14.03 -6.71
C ASP A 187 3.31 12.67 -6.62
N GLY A 188 2.56 11.56 -6.71
CA GLY A 188 3.11 10.21 -6.63
C GLY A 188 3.15 9.63 -5.21
N ILE A 189 2.46 10.22 -4.25
CA ILE A 189 2.40 9.72 -2.87
C ILE A 189 1.36 8.60 -2.78
N ILE A 190 1.84 7.40 -2.50
CA ILE A 190 1.03 6.20 -2.33
C ILE A 190 0.44 6.17 -0.92
N SER A 191 -0.85 5.88 -0.82
CA SER A 191 -1.58 5.78 0.45
C SER A 191 -2.61 4.64 0.41
N ASN A 192 -3.31 4.42 1.52
CA ASN A 192 -4.39 3.44 1.63
C ASN A 192 -4.03 2.03 1.16
N LEU A 193 -2.82 1.63 1.54
CA LEU A 193 -2.16 0.45 1.02
C LEU A 193 -2.63 -0.81 1.72
N VAL A 194 -2.91 -1.84 0.91
CA VAL A 194 -3.16 -3.21 1.36
C VAL A 194 -2.19 -4.14 0.66
N CYS A 195 -1.38 -4.85 1.45
CA CYS A 195 -0.50 -5.91 0.96
C CYS A 195 -0.81 -7.21 1.71
N TYR A 196 -1.15 -8.26 0.97
CA TYR A 196 -1.41 -9.59 1.50
C TYR A 196 -0.18 -10.48 1.39
N PRO A 197 0.28 -11.09 2.49
CA PRO A 197 1.17 -12.24 2.41
C PRO A 197 0.35 -13.51 2.14
N LYS A 198 0.87 -14.40 1.29
CA LYS A 198 0.25 -15.71 1.01
C LYS A 198 0.28 -16.63 2.23
N LEU A 199 1.31 -16.50 3.06
CA LEU A 199 1.43 -17.16 4.36
C LEU A 199 1.48 -16.08 5.45
N SER A 200 0.40 -15.98 6.24
CA SER A 200 0.39 -15.10 7.41
C SER A 200 1.36 -15.61 8.48
N HIS A 201 2.16 -14.72 9.04
CA HIS A 201 3.02 -15.03 10.21
C HIS A 201 2.21 -15.36 11.48
N LEU A 202 0.90 -15.09 11.48
CA LEU A 202 0.00 -15.31 12.61
C LEU A 202 -0.78 -16.64 12.52
N GLY A 203 -0.42 -17.51 11.58
CA GLY A 203 -1.14 -18.75 11.30
C GLY A 203 -2.42 -18.53 10.47
N PRO A 204 -3.09 -19.61 10.06
CA PRO A 204 -4.31 -19.54 9.26
C PRO A 204 -5.46 -19.00 10.10
N VAL A 205 -5.78 -17.72 9.97
CA VAL A 205 -7.09 -17.19 10.35
C VAL A 205 -8.02 -17.50 9.18
N SER A 206 -8.96 -18.43 9.36
CA SER A 206 -9.75 -19.03 8.27
C SER A 206 -10.59 -18.03 7.45
N GLU A 207 -10.97 -16.89 8.02
CA GLU A 207 -11.67 -15.82 7.28
C GLU A 207 -10.71 -14.99 6.41
N TYR A 208 -9.43 -14.94 6.77
CA TYR A 208 -8.42 -14.18 6.05
C TYR A 208 -7.91 -14.97 4.83
N THR A 209 -7.93 -16.31 4.87
CA THR A 209 -7.42 -17.15 3.79
C THR A 209 -8.27 -17.04 2.53
N GLU A 210 -9.61 -17.11 2.61
CA GLU A 210 -10.46 -17.02 1.42
C GLU A 210 -10.37 -15.64 0.73
N THR A 211 -10.36 -14.57 1.52
CA THR A 211 -10.18 -13.20 1.02
C THR A 211 -8.84 -13.04 0.31
N VAL A 212 -7.75 -13.54 0.92
CA VAL A 212 -6.41 -13.47 0.34
C VAL A 212 -6.35 -14.30 -0.93
N ASP A 213 -6.77 -15.56 -0.90
CA ASP A 213 -6.73 -16.47 -2.05
C ASP A 213 -7.52 -15.90 -3.23
N LYS A 214 -8.71 -15.35 -2.95
CA LYS A 214 -9.53 -14.67 -3.95
C LYS A 214 -8.78 -13.48 -4.56
N ALA A 215 -8.16 -12.62 -3.76
CA ALA A 215 -7.38 -11.50 -4.29
C ALA A 215 -6.23 -11.96 -5.21
N PHE A 216 -5.55 -13.06 -4.86
CA PHE A 216 -4.50 -13.64 -5.69
C PHE A 216 -5.04 -14.22 -7.01
N GLN A 217 -6.18 -14.92 -6.96
CA GLN A 217 -6.84 -15.44 -8.16
C GLN A 217 -7.27 -14.30 -9.10
N HIS A 218 -7.94 -13.28 -8.57
CA HIS A 218 -8.33 -12.10 -9.35
C HIS A 218 -7.12 -11.39 -9.94
N PHE A 219 -6.01 -11.26 -9.21
CA PHE A 219 -4.81 -10.64 -9.76
C PHE A 219 -4.26 -11.41 -10.96
N LYS A 220 -4.19 -12.73 -10.89
CA LYS A 220 -3.74 -13.56 -12.02
C LYS A 220 -4.67 -13.43 -13.24
N GLY A 221 -5.97 -13.53 -13.03
CA GLY A 221 -6.95 -13.52 -14.12
C GLY A 221 -7.24 -12.14 -14.71
N GLU A 222 -6.99 -11.04 -13.98
CA GLU A 222 -7.36 -9.68 -14.43
C GLU A 222 -6.18 -8.77 -14.75
N HIS A 223 -4.95 -9.10 -14.32
CA HIS A 223 -3.80 -8.25 -14.58
C HIS A 223 -3.35 -8.33 -16.04
N GLU A 224 -3.42 -7.21 -16.73
CA GLU A 224 -2.88 -7.07 -18.09
C GLU A 224 -1.45 -6.48 -18.04
N CYS A 225 -0.47 -7.24 -18.54
CA CYS A 225 0.90 -6.76 -18.67
C CYS A 225 0.97 -5.50 -19.54
N ASN A 226 1.53 -4.43 -18.98
CA ASN A 226 1.66 -3.15 -19.69
C ASN A 226 3.10 -2.92 -20.18
N LYS A 227 3.36 -1.71 -20.71
CA LYS A 227 4.69 -1.33 -21.22
C LYS A 227 5.81 -1.46 -20.19
N ILE A 228 5.52 -1.22 -18.91
CA ILE A 228 6.50 -1.33 -17.81
C ILE A 228 6.79 -2.80 -17.51
N CYS A 229 5.77 -3.66 -17.48
CA CYS A 229 5.95 -5.11 -17.34
C CYS A 229 6.87 -5.66 -18.44
N ASN A 230 6.63 -5.25 -19.68
CA ASN A 230 7.43 -5.66 -20.84
C ASN A 230 8.88 -5.15 -20.77
N ILE A 231 9.08 -3.89 -20.37
CA ILE A 231 10.41 -3.29 -20.21
C ILE A 231 11.23 -4.04 -19.14
N LEU A 232 10.58 -4.48 -18.07
CA LEU A 232 11.20 -5.26 -16.99
C LEU A 232 11.27 -6.77 -17.29
N ALA A 233 10.82 -7.21 -18.47
CA ALA A 233 10.72 -8.61 -18.86
C ALA A 233 10.02 -9.48 -17.79
N LEU A 234 8.95 -8.96 -17.19
CA LEU A 234 8.15 -9.70 -16.22
C LEU A 234 7.43 -10.86 -16.91
N ARG A 235 7.37 -12.02 -16.25
CA ARG A 235 6.66 -13.19 -16.81
C ARG A 235 5.17 -12.89 -16.90
N GLN A 236 4.50 -13.37 -17.94
CA GLN A 236 3.04 -13.32 -17.98
C GLN A 236 2.46 -14.11 -16.81
N LEU A 237 1.32 -13.65 -16.32
CA LEU A 237 0.56 -14.37 -15.30
C LEU A 237 -0.36 -15.30 -16.06
N ASP A 238 0.08 -16.54 -16.28
CA ASP A 238 -0.76 -17.54 -16.91
C ASP A 238 -1.75 -18.09 -15.89
N ASP A 239 -2.99 -18.35 -16.33
CA ASP A 239 -3.94 -19.16 -15.59
C ASP A 239 -3.38 -20.59 -15.50
N VAL A 240 -3.14 -21.06 -14.27
CA VAL A 240 -2.92 -22.50 -14.00
C VAL A 240 -4.27 -23.16 -13.77
#